data_AF-A0A818MC64-F1
#
_entry.id   AF-A0A818MC64-F1
#
_cell.length_a   1.000
_cell.length_b   1.000
_cell.length_c   1.000
_cell.angle_alpha   90.00
_cell.angle_beta   90.00
_cell.angle_gamma   90.00
#
_symmetry.space_group_name_H-M   'P 1'
#
loop_
_entity.id
_entity.type
_entity.pdbx_description
1 polymer ?
#
loop_
_entity_poly.entity_id
_entity_poly.type
_entity_poly.pdbx_seq_one_letter_code
_entity_poly.pdbx_strand_id
1 'polypeptide(L)'
;IDTFISRLYPLYRFVNLQSISFFNIYSIEKINRLLNDLKQISCLTHVYFKQSYIEYDPKSILIMMNNIWSLSCLTHCYLDIYFEDICHLIPPNIISCTIKHLSLLGVQCDLDNLSYLYENTPYVIIIIYH
;
A
#
# COMPACT_ATOMS: atom_id res chain seq x y z
N ILE A 1 -16.60 7.63 -0.74
CA ILE A 1 -15.68 6.72 -1.48
C ILE A 1 -16.46 5.75 -2.34
N ASP A 2 -17.46 5.04 -1.82
CA ASP A 2 -18.25 4.06 -2.59
C ASP A 2 -18.99 4.65 -3.81
N THR A 3 -19.55 5.86 -3.69
CA THR A 3 -20.16 6.58 -4.81
C THR A 3 -19.16 7.07 -5.86
N PHE A 4 -17.89 7.27 -5.49
CA PHE A 4 -16.83 7.70 -6.41
C PHE A 4 -16.25 6.50 -7.17
N ILE A 5 -15.94 5.40 -6.48
CA ILE A 5 -15.43 4.16 -7.09
C ILE A 5 -16.46 3.53 -8.02
N SER A 6 -17.75 3.56 -7.65
CA SER A 6 -18.83 3.04 -8.50
C SER A 6 -19.11 3.87 -9.76
N ARG A 7 -18.77 5.18 -9.76
CA ARG A 7 -19.09 6.11 -10.86
C ARG A 7 -17.92 6.46 -11.78
N LEU A 8 -16.69 6.47 -11.27
CA LEU A 8 -15.47 6.72 -12.05
C LEU A 8 -14.80 5.43 -12.51
N TYR A 9 -15.50 4.31 -12.41
CA TYR A 9 -14.98 3.07 -12.95
C TYR A 9 -14.87 3.20 -14.47
N PRO A 10 -13.68 2.99 -15.04
CA PRO A 10 -12.45 2.48 -14.39
C PRO A 10 -11.31 3.51 -14.28
N LEU A 11 -10.53 3.41 -13.18
CA LEU A 11 -9.39 4.30 -12.87
C LEU A 11 -8.30 4.31 -13.95
N TYR A 12 -8.23 3.28 -14.80
CA TYR A 12 -7.28 3.23 -15.92
C TYR A 12 -7.47 4.38 -16.92
N ARG A 13 -8.60 5.08 -16.91
CA ARG A 13 -8.83 6.26 -17.75
C ARG A 13 -7.88 7.41 -17.43
N PHE A 14 -7.33 7.46 -16.23
CA PHE A 14 -6.35 8.45 -15.83
C PHE A 14 -4.93 8.00 -16.23
N VAL A 15 -4.70 7.84 -17.54
CA VAL A 15 -3.45 7.29 -18.10
C VAL A 15 -2.18 8.05 -17.70
N ASN A 16 -2.31 9.34 -17.36
CA ASN A 16 -1.19 10.19 -16.93
C ASN A 16 -1.13 10.37 -15.41
N LEU A 17 -1.92 9.64 -14.63
CA LEU A 17 -1.95 9.78 -13.18
C LEU A 17 -0.64 9.26 -12.58
N GLN A 18 0.09 10.16 -11.93
CA GLN A 18 1.37 9.84 -11.28
C GLN A 18 1.25 9.66 -9.77
N SER A 19 0.26 10.29 -9.15
CA SER A 19 0.09 10.32 -7.71
C SER A 19 -1.39 10.17 -7.37
N ILE A 20 -1.69 9.30 -6.42
CA ILE A 20 -3.04 9.14 -5.88
C ILE A 20 -3.01 9.05 -4.36
N SER A 21 -3.97 9.70 -3.72
CA SER A 21 -4.17 9.63 -2.28
C SER A 21 -5.57 9.14 -1.97
N PHE A 22 -5.66 8.17 -1.07
CA PHE A 22 -6.90 7.70 -0.49
C PHE A 22 -6.96 8.08 0.98
N PHE A 23 -8.12 8.51 1.43
CA PHE A 23 -8.36 8.96 2.79
C PHE A 23 -9.51 8.17 3.38
N ASN A 24 -9.46 7.86 4.68
CA ASN A 24 -10.58 7.28 5.43
C ASN A 24 -11.17 6.03 4.75
N ILE A 25 -10.31 5.07 4.37
CA ILE A 25 -10.78 3.76 3.90
C ILE A 25 -10.87 2.82 5.10
N TYR A 26 -12.05 2.23 5.29
CA TYR A 26 -12.35 1.35 6.43
C TYR A 26 -12.52 -0.13 6.05
N SER A 27 -12.07 -0.52 4.86
CA SER A 27 -12.25 -1.89 4.36
C SER A 27 -11.02 -2.30 3.56
N ILE A 28 -10.34 -3.35 4.04
CA ILE A 28 -9.16 -3.91 3.40
C ILE A 28 -9.48 -4.50 2.02
N GLU A 29 -10.68 -5.03 1.83
CA GLU A 29 -11.18 -5.49 0.53
C GLU A 29 -11.25 -4.34 -0.48
N LYS A 30 -11.72 -3.16 -0.05
CA LYS A 30 -11.75 -1.96 -0.91
C LYS A 30 -10.34 -1.50 -1.26
N ILE A 31 -9.41 -1.52 -0.30
CA ILE A 31 -7.99 -1.22 -0.56
C ILE A 31 -7.42 -2.19 -1.60
N ASN A 32 -7.62 -3.49 -1.42
CA ASN A 32 -7.14 -4.52 -2.35
C ASN A 32 -7.71 -4.36 -3.76
N ARG A 33 -9.01 -4.07 -3.88
CA ARG A 33 -9.64 -3.79 -5.17
C ARG A 33 -9.01 -2.55 -5.83
N LEU A 34 -8.85 -1.46 -5.09
CA LEU A 34 -8.21 -0.24 -5.58
C LEU A 34 -6.79 -0.50 -6.07
N LEU A 35 -5.98 -1.19 -5.27
CA LEU A 35 -4.60 -1.52 -5.65
C LEU A 35 -4.54 -2.38 -6.93
N ASN A 36 -5.47 -3.32 -7.11
CA ASN A 36 -5.57 -4.08 -8.35
C ASN A 36 -5.91 -3.20 -9.56
N ASP A 37 -6.79 -2.21 -9.41
CA ASP A 37 -7.09 -1.25 -10.49
C ASP A 37 -5.88 -0.37 -10.82
N LEU A 38 -5.10 0.02 -9.80
CA LEU A 38 -3.90 0.85 -9.97
C LEU A 38 -2.79 0.16 -10.76
N LYS A 39 -2.74 -1.17 -10.83
CA LYS A 39 -1.79 -1.91 -11.67
C LYS A 39 -1.90 -1.56 -13.15
N GLN A 40 -3.04 -1.03 -13.59
CA GLN A 40 -3.28 -0.63 -14.98
C GLN A 40 -2.75 0.77 -15.30
N ILE A 41 -2.34 1.55 -14.28
CA ILE A 41 -1.86 2.93 -14.43
C ILE A 41 -0.34 2.92 -14.48
N SER A 42 0.23 2.81 -15.68
CA SER A 42 1.68 2.69 -15.90
C SER A 42 2.50 3.90 -15.45
N CYS A 43 1.89 5.09 -15.32
CA CYS A 43 2.59 6.29 -14.85
C CYS A 43 2.55 6.47 -13.34
N LEU A 44 1.87 5.60 -12.59
CA LEU A 44 1.66 5.77 -11.16
C LEU A 44 2.97 5.52 -10.40
N THR A 45 3.47 6.57 -9.76
CA THR A 45 4.73 6.57 -9.03
C THR A 45 4.55 6.80 -7.54
N HIS A 46 3.41 7.34 -7.11
CA HIS A 46 3.13 7.63 -5.71
C HIS A 46 1.74 7.14 -5.29
N VAL A 47 1.68 6.42 -4.17
CA VAL A 47 0.44 5.97 -3.55
C VAL A 47 0.46 6.32 -2.07
N TYR A 48 -0.61 6.98 -1.63
CA TYR A 48 -0.80 7.37 -0.23
C TYR A 48 -2.12 6.81 0.28
N PHE A 49 -2.08 6.02 1.35
CA PHE A 49 -3.24 5.72 2.18
C PHE A 49 -3.10 6.53 3.46
N LYS A 50 -4.10 7.34 3.76
CA LYS A 50 -4.10 8.29 4.88
C LYS A 50 -5.30 8.04 5.77
N GLN A 51 -5.09 8.08 7.09
CA GLN A 51 -6.15 8.01 8.10
C GLN A 51 -7.11 6.83 7.88
N SER A 52 -6.58 5.68 7.48
CA SER A 52 -7.40 4.48 7.24
C SER A 52 -7.41 3.61 8.49
N TYR A 53 -8.52 2.96 8.77
CA TYR A 53 -8.68 2.08 9.93
C TYR A 53 -9.35 0.79 9.50
N ILE A 54 -8.65 -0.33 9.60
CA ILE A 54 -9.09 -1.60 9.01
C ILE A 54 -9.08 -2.72 10.04
N GLU A 55 -10.03 -3.64 9.91
CA GLU A 55 -10.05 -4.89 10.67
C GLU A 55 -8.77 -5.71 10.38
N TYR A 56 -8.19 -6.29 11.43
CA TYR A 56 -6.98 -7.08 11.31
C TYR A 56 -7.28 -8.47 10.77
N ASP A 57 -6.96 -8.71 9.50
CA ASP A 57 -6.89 -10.05 8.90
C ASP A 57 -5.51 -10.25 8.24
N PRO A 58 -4.64 -11.12 8.81
CA PRO A 58 -3.29 -11.34 8.31
C PRO A 58 -3.24 -11.70 6.82
N LYS A 59 -4.21 -12.47 6.33
CA LYS A 59 -4.25 -12.88 4.93
C LYS A 59 -4.53 -11.69 4.01
N SER A 60 -5.52 -10.89 4.34
CA SER A 60 -5.87 -9.70 3.56
C SER A 60 -4.79 -8.63 3.62
N ILE A 61 -4.07 -8.50 4.74
CA ILE A 61 -2.90 -7.61 4.88
C ILE A 61 -1.76 -8.08 3.99
N LEU A 62 -1.43 -9.38 3.99
CA LEU A 62 -0.42 -9.92 3.07
C LEU A 62 -0.79 -9.66 1.61
N ILE A 63 -2.07 -9.83 1.25
CA ILE A 63 -2.56 -9.52 -0.11
C ILE A 63 -2.39 -8.02 -0.42
N MET A 64 -2.71 -7.13 0.52
CA MET A 64 -2.52 -5.69 0.38
C MET A 64 -1.05 -5.34 0.14
N MET A 65 -0.15 -5.86 0.96
CA MET A 65 1.29 -5.64 0.84
C MET A 65 1.82 -6.16 -0.50
N ASN A 66 1.44 -7.38 -0.92
CA ASN A 66 1.80 -7.91 -2.24
C ASN A 66 1.26 -7.04 -3.39
N ASN A 67 0.05 -6.52 -3.26
CA ASN A 67 -0.54 -5.65 -4.27
C ASN A 67 0.20 -4.32 -4.38
N ILE A 68 0.65 -3.73 -3.27
CA ILE A 68 1.49 -2.53 -3.28
C ILE A 68 2.83 -2.83 -3.96
N TRP A 69 3.50 -3.92 -3.58
CA TRP A 69 4.83 -4.28 -4.11
C TRP A 69 4.83 -4.68 -5.59
N SER A 70 3.68 -5.09 -6.13
CA SER A 70 3.51 -5.42 -7.54
C SER A 70 3.18 -4.22 -8.44
N LEU A 71 3.08 -3.00 -7.90
CA LEU A 71 2.91 -1.79 -8.70
C LEU A 71 4.23 -1.42 -9.40
N SER A 72 4.27 -1.65 -10.71
CA SER A 72 5.50 -1.66 -11.53
C SER A 72 6.29 -0.36 -11.60
N CYS A 73 5.67 0.78 -11.31
CA CYS A 73 6.33 2.09 -11.33
C CYS A 73 6.27 2.81 -9.98
N LEU A 74 5.78 2.14 -8.93
CA LEU A 74 5.67 2.75 -7.61
C LEU A 74 7.06 3.05 -7.05
N THR A 75 7.29 4.32 -6.72
CA THR A 75 8.54 4.81 -6.12
C THR A 75 8.33 5.29 -4.69
N HIS A 76 7.14 5.80 -4.37
CA HIS A 76 6.80 6.33 -3.05
C HIS A 76 5.50 5.71 -2.55
N CYS A 77 5.57 5.11 -1.37
CA CYS A 77 4.43 4.53 -0.68
C CYS A 77 4.33 5.09 0.73
N TYR A 78 3.17 5.61 1.08
CA TYR A 78 2.85 6.07 2.43
C TYR A 78 1.61 5.34 2.91
N LEU A 79 1.75 4.59 4.00
CA LEU A 79 0.68 3.82 4.63
C LEU A 79 0.47 4.36 6.04
N ASP A 80 -0.55 5.20 6.19
CA ASP A 80 -1.11 5.61 7.48
C ASP A 80 -2.42 4.85 7.67
N ILE A 81 -2.24 3.63 8.18
CA ILE A 81 -3.28 2.60 8.30
C ILE A 81 -3.19 2.03 9.73
N TYR A 82 -4.25 2.25 10.48
CA TYR A 82 -4.43 1.71 11.82
C TYR A 82 -5.26 0.42 11.77
N PHE A 83 -5.02 -0.47 12.72
CA PHE A 83 -5.71 -1.74 12.85
C PHE A 83 -6.48 -1.81 14.16
N GLU A 84 -7.58 -2.56 14.18
CA GLU A 84 -8.39 -2.77 15.40
C GLU A 84 -7.58 -3.40 16.53
N ASP A 85 -6.72 -4.37 16.18
CA ASP A 85 -5.81 -5.04 17.08
C ASP A 85 -4.36 -4.64 16.79
N ILE A 86 -3.46 -5.03 17.70
CA ILE A 86 -2.02 -4.87 17.50
C ILE A 86 -1.60 -5.62 16.23
N CYS A 87 -1.28 -4.86 15.18
CA CYS A 87 -0.81 -5.39 13.91
C CYS A 87 0.71 -5.35 13.85
N HIS A 88 1.32 -6.53 13.72
CA HIS A 88 2.69 -6.65 13.27
C HIS A 88 2.75 -6.51 11.75
N LEU A 89 3.80 -5.87 11.24
CA LEU A 89 4.10 -5.79 9.83
C LEU A 89 4.18 -7.20 9.25
N ILE A 90 3.39 -7.47 8.22
CA ILE A 90 3.50 -8.69 7.44
C ILE A 90 4.26 -8.35 6.16
N PRO A 91 5.51 -8.81 5.99
CA PRO A 91 6.26 -8.52 4.80
C PRO A 91 5.60 -9.15 3.55
N PRO A 92 5.67 -8.49 2.39
CA PRO A 92 5.19 -9.04 1.14
C PRO A 92 6.12 -10.15 0.63
N ASN A 93 5.57 -11.15 -0.05
CA ASN A 93 6.36 -12.22 -0.68
C ASN A 93 6.80 -11.85 -2.11
N ILE A 94 6.66 -10.58 -2.49
CA ILE A 94 6.99 -10.04 -3.81
C ILE A 94 8.12 -9.04 -3.63
N ILE A 95 9.16 -9.16 -4.46
CA ILE A 95 10.26 -8.20 -4.51
C ILE A 95 9.82 -6.99 -5.32
N SER A 96 10.04 -5.79 -4.80
CA SER A 96 9.86 -4.55 -5.57
C SER A 96 11.22 -3.90 -5.80
N CYS A 97 11.56 -3.71 -7.08
CA CYS A 97 12.79 -3.02 -7.48
C CYS A 97 12.59 -1.52 -7.71
N THR A 98 11.36 -1.01 -7.53
CA THR A 98 11.03 0.39 -7.87
C THR A 98 10.74 1.27 -6.66
N ILE A 99 10.28 0.69 -5.55
CA ILE A 99 10.00 1.45 -4.33
C ILE A 99 11.31 2.00 -3.76
N LYS A 100 11.35 3.32 -3.59
CA LYS A 100 12.49 4.07 -3.02
C LYS A 100 12.16 4.68 -1.67
N HIS A 101 10.90 5.00 -1.43
CA HIS A 101 10.44 5.60 -0.19
C HIS A 101 9.24 4.83 0.33
N LEU A 102 9.38 4.26 1.52
CA LEU A 102 8.31 3.58 2.24
C LEU A 102 8.13 4.25 3.61
N SER A 103 6.92 4.71 3.89
CA SER A 103 6.55 5.26 5.20
C SER A 103 5.38 4.48 5.75
N LEU A 104 5.54 3.96 6.97
CA LEU A 104 4.55 3.15 7.67
C LEU A 104 4.18 3.87 8.98
N LEU A 105 2.91 4.19 9.16
CA LEU A 105 2.32 4.76 10.37
C LEU A 105 1.36 3.73 10.98
N GLY A 106 1.40 3.56 12.31
CA GLY A 106 0.43 2.72 13.02
C GLY A 106 0.67 1.21 12.92
N VAL A 107 1.86 0.80 12.47
CA VAL A 107 2.25 -0.62 12.35
C VAL A 107 3.41 -0.93 13.27
N GLN A 108 3.33 -2.01 14.04
CA GLN A 108 4.47 -2.53 14.79
C GLN A 108 5.36 -3.36 13.88
N CYS A 109 6.68 -3.19 13.96
CA CYS A 109 7.62 -3.94 13.14
C CYS A 109 8.75 -4.44 14.03
N ASP A 110 9.01 -5.74 14.00
CA ASP A 110 10.24 -6.30 14.55
C ASP A 110 11.41 -6.13 13.56
N LEU A 111 12.62 -6.42 14.04
CA LEU A 111 13.84 -6.28 13.25
C LEU A 111 13.92 -7.30 12.11
N ASP A 112 13.33 -8.48 12.27
CA ASP A 112 13.38 -9.54 11.26
C ASP A 112 12.53 -9.17 10.03
N ASN A 113 11.32 -8.66 10.26
CA ASN A 113 10.44 -8.15 9.21
C ASN A 113 11.03 -6.90 8.53
N LEU A 114 11.69 -6.03 9.30
CA LEU A 114 12.37 -4.86 8.73
C LEU A 114 13.56 -5.28 7.85
N SER A 115 14.36 -6.23 8.31
CA SER A 115 15.48 -6.79 7.56
C SER A 115 15.00 -7.46 6.27
N TYR A 116 13.91 -8.23 6.35
CA TYR A 116 13.28 -8.82 5.19
C TYR A 116 12.85 -7.75 4.16
N LEU A 117 12.21 -6.67 4.60
CA LEU A 117 11.84 -5.59 3.70
C LEU A 117 13.07 -5.00 3.01
N TYR A 118 14.13 -4.70 3.77
CA TYR A 118 15.35 -4.12 3.23
C TYR A 118 16.00 -5.03 2.16
N GLU A 119 16.08 -6.34 2.41
CA GLU A 119 16.61 -7.31 1.46
C GLU A 119 15.76 -7.44 0.19
N ASN A 120 14.43 -7.29 0.30
CA ASN A 120 13.49 -7.47 -0.80
C ASN A 120 13.04 -6.14 -1.46
N THR A 121 13.61 -5.01 -1.04
CA THR A 121 13.42 -3.69 -1.66
C THR A 121 14.74 -2.91 -1.68
N PRO A 122 15.66 -3.23 -2.60
CA PRO A 122 17.08 -2.86 -2.51
C PRO A 122 17.38 -1.35 -2.57
N TYR A 123 16.39 -0.51 -2.88
CA TYR A 123 16.55 0.95 -2.98
C TYR A 123 15.71 1.72 -1.95
N VAL A 124 15.10 1.01 -1.00
CA VAL A 124 14.13 1.61 -0.09
C VAL A 124 14.80 2.39 1.05
N ILE A 125 14.21 3.52 1.37
CA ILE A 125 14.33 4.16 2.68
C ILE A 125 13.02 3.89 3.41
N ILE A 126 13.10 3.18 4.54
CA ILE A 126 11.95 2.83 5.38
C ILE A 126 11.90 3.78 6.57
N ILE A 127 10.75 4.41 6.77
CA ILE A 127 10.46 5.23 7.95
C ILE A 127 9.23 4.64 8.64
N ILE A 128 9.39 4.26 9.92
CA ILE A 128 8.31 3.72 10.75
C ILE A 128 8.03 4.72 11.85
N TYR A 129 6.75 5.08 12.00
CA TYR A 129 6.26 5.93 13.07
C TYR A 129 5.34 5.11 13.97
N HIS A 130 5.65 5.11 15.27
CA HIS A 130 4.86 4.47 16.32
C HIS A 130 3.77 5.40 16.83
#